data_AF-A0A2C9UYI3-F1
#
_entry.id   AF-A0A2C9UYI3-F1
#
_cell.length_a   1.000
_cell.length_b   1.000
_cell.length_c   1.000
_cell.angle_alpha   90.00
_cell.angle_beta   90.00
_cell.angle_gamma   90.00
#
_symmetry.space_group_name_H-M   'P 1'
#
loop_
_entity.id
_entity.type
_entity.pdbx_description
1 polymer ?
#
loop_
_entity_poly.entity_id
_entity_poly.type
_entity_poly.pdbx_seq_one_letter_code
_entity_poly.pdbx_strand_id
1 'polypeptide(L)'
;MQGKRGRVWASGFSAAFLKKNSVAAKVNMSSNESNMEVLVGSKTLVEPKPAATEAALLVILEKIFEVILNLPTVNRRLSDVLSLLSSGQPSCPQLYIYSSADRVIPAVSVESFIEDQRRAGHEVRACNFVFTPHVDHFRNDPKLYSTQLSQFLDENVLACCKRA
;
A
#
# COMPACT_ATOMS: atom_id res chain seq x y z
N MET A 1 -0.29 14.38 10.56
CA MET A 1 -0.12 12.98 10.07
C MET A 1 1.35 12.51 9.91
N GLN A 2 2.37 13.28 10.35
CA GLN A 2 3.78 12.96 10.08
C GLN A 2 4.30 11.65 10.71
N GLY A 3 3.78 11.24 11.88
CA GLY A 3 4.23 10.02 12.57
C GLY A 3 3.74 8.68 12.02
N LYS A 4 2.84 8.65 11.02
CA LYS A 4 2.29 7.39 10.48
C LYS A 4 2.97 6.91 9.19
N ARG A 5 3.74 7.76 8.51
CA ARG A 5 4.34 7.45 7.20
C ARG A 5 5.42 6.37 7.29
N GLY A 6 6.33 6.49 8.28
CA GLY A 6 7.40 5.51 8.50
C GLY A 6 6.86 4.11 8.79
N ARG A 7 5.85 4.01 9.65
CA ARG A 7 5.20 2.74 10.02
C ARG A 7 4.56 2.01 8.85
N VAL A 8 3.88 2.72 7.95
CA VAL A 8 3.22 2.13 6.78
C VAL A 8 4.27 1.49 5.86
N TRP A 9 5.33 2.22 5.56
CA TRP A 9 6.44 1.72 4.74
C TRP A 9 7.14 0.55 5.43
N ALA A 10 7.48 0.70 6.71
CA ALA A 10 8.10 -0.37 7.49
C ALA A 10 7.26 -1.65 7.49
N SER A 11 5.94 -1.55 7.68
CA SER A 11 5.04 -2.71 7.68
C SER A 11 5.02 -3.43 6.32
N GLY A 12 4.96 -2.67 5.22
CA GLY A 12 4.98 -3.24 3.87
C GLY A 12 6.31 -3.94 3.54
N PHE A 13 7.44 -3.31 3.88
CA PHE A 13 8.77 -3.87 3.64
C PHE A 13 9.07 -5.05 4.58
N SER A 14 8.68 -4.98 5.86
CA SER A 14 8.76 -6.12 6.78
C SER A 14 7.99 -7.32 6.25
N ALA A 15 6.73 -7.14 5.83
CA ALA A 15 5.92 -8.22 5.28
C ALA A 15 6.57 -8.83 4.03
N ALA A 16 7.08 -8.01 3.10
CA ALA A 16 7.76 -8.48 1.91
C ALA A 16 9.05 -9.25 2.23
N PHE A 17 9.85 -8.76 3.19
CA PHE A 17 11.09 -9.41 3.62
C PHE A 17 10.83 -10.74 4.30
N LEU A 18 9.88 -10.80 5.23
CA LEU A 18 9.47 -12.01 5.93
C LEU A 18 8.87 -13.04 4.97
N LYS A 19 8.10 -12.60 3.98
CA LYS A 19 7.57 -13.48 2.92
C LYS A 19 8.67 -14.16 2.12
N LYS A 20 9.77 -13.46 1.80
CA LYS A 20 10.93 -14.04 1.09
C LYS A 20 11.64 -15.13 1.91
N ASN A 21 11.64 -15.00 3.24
CA ASN A 21 12.29 -15.93 4.15
C ASN A 21 11.36 -17.04 4.68
N SER A 22 10.09 -17.07 4.24
CA SER A 22 9.13 -18.10 4.64
C SER A 22 9.44 -19.45 4.02
N VAL A 23 9.37 -20.51 4.82
CA VAL A 23 9.62 -21.92 4.44
C VAL A 23 8.73 -22.37 3.26
N ALA A 24 7.55 -21.77 3.08
CA ALA A 24 6.67 -22.04 1.94
C ALA A 24 7.25 -21.59 0.57
N ALA A 25 8.22 -20.65 0.55
CA ALA A 25 8.94 -20.24 -0.65
C ALA A 25 10.23 -21.05 -0.88
N LYS A 26 10.69 -21.85 0.10
CA LYS A 26 11.94 -22.63 0.04
C LYS A 26 11.77 -24.00 -0.65
N VAL A 27 10.55 -24.39 -1.02
CA VAL A 27 10.26 -25.68 -1.69
C VAL A 27 10.83 -25.76 -3.11
N ASN A 28 11.33 -24.67 -3.71
CA ASN A 28 11.78 -24.65 -5.12
C ASN A 28 13.28 -24.45 -5.38
N MET A 29 14.18 -24.56 -4.39
CA MET A 29 15.63 -24.64 -4.66
C MET A 29 16.35 -25.56 -3.68
N SER A 30 16.33 -26.86 -3.94
CA SER A 30 17.44 -27.77 -3.62
C SER A 30 17.12 -29.14 -4.22
N SER A 31 17.71 -29.44 -5.37
CA SER A 31 17.91 -30.81 -5.83
C SER A 31 19.40 -31.01 -6.05
N ASN A 32 19.97 -31.94 -5.27
CA ASN A 32 21.35 -32.43 -5.21
C ASN A 32 22.38 -31.42 -4.67
N GLU A 33 23.28 -31.76 -3.75
CA GLU A 33 24.07 -33.00 -3.64
C GLU A 33 24.47 -33.32 -2.18
N SER A 34 25.00 -34.52 -2.01
CA SER A 34 25.18 -35.35 -0.81
C SER A 34 26.30 -34.97 0.17
N ASN A 35 26.09 -35.41 1.43
CA ASN A 35 27.03 -35.92 2.44
C ASN A 35 28.25 -35.09 2.87
N MET A 36 28.33 -34.70 4.15
CA MET A 36 29.17 -35.38 5.17
C MET A 36 29.19 -34.59 6.49
N GLU A 37 28.93 -35.31 7.58
CA GLU A 37 29.11 -34.95 8.99
C GLU A 37 30.50 -34.35 9.30
N VAL A 38 30.56 -33.27 10.11
CA VAL A 38 31.40 -33.16 11.32
C VAL A 38 30.81 -32.09 12.26
N LEU A 39 30.44 -32.56 13.45
CA LEU A 39 30.08 -31.81 14.66
C LEU A 39 31.33 -31.15 15.27
N VAL A 40 31.25 -29.87 15.69
CA VAL A 40 31.80 -29.28 16.94
C VAL A 40 31.70 -27.75 16.87
N GLY A 41 31.03 -27.15 17.87
CA GLY A 41 31.09 -25.71 18.12
C GLY A 41 29.75 -25.11 18.52
N SER A 42 29.19 -25.56 19.65
CA SER A 42 28.00 -24.98 20.27
C SER A 42 28.25 -23.51 20.65
N LYS A 43 27.91 -22.60 19.76
CA LYS A 43 27.51 -21.23 20.13
C LYS A 43 26.01 -21.29 20.31
N THR A 44 25.55 -21.21 21.55
CA THR A 44 24.14 -21.07 21.89
C THR A 44 23.66 -19.70 21.39
N LEU A 45 23.40 -19.58 20.09
CA LEU A 45 22.49 -18.58 19.57
C LEU A 45 21.11 -19.04 20.02
N VAL A 46 20.62 -18.43 21.10
CA VAL A 46 19.19 -18.46 21.42
C VAL A 46 18.50 -17.91 20.17
N GLU A 47 17.98 -18.79 19.31
CA GLU A 47 17.18 -18.36 18.17
C GLU A 47 16.01 -17.55 18.75
N PRO A 48 15.95 -16.24 18.47
CA PRO A 48 14.90 -15.42 19.04
C PRO A 48 13.56 -15.90 18.48
N LYS A 49 12.54 -15.96 19.32
CA LYS A 49 11.17 -16.37 18.93
C LYS A 49 10.78 -15.64 17.63
N PRO A 50 10.16 -16.31 16.64
CA PRO A 50 9.83 -15.70 15.34
C PRO A 50 9.09 -14.36 15.47
N ALA A 51 8.17 -14.25 16.43
CA ALA A 51 7.48 -12.99 16.71
C ALA A 51 8.40 -11.84 17.19
N ALA A 52 9.48 -12.16 17.92
CA ALA A 52 10.43 -11.16 18.40
C ALA A 52 11.36 -10.66 17.28
N THR A 53 11.77 -11.54 16.36
CA THR A 53 12.56 -11.13 15.18
C THR A 53 11.74 -10.27 14.22
N GLU A 54 10.46 -10.60 14.01
CA GLU A 54 9.52 -9.79 13.21
C GLU A 54 9.31 -8.40 13.81
N ALA A 55 9.07 -8.32 15.12
CA ALA A 55 8.90 -7.06 15.83
C ALA A 55 10.17 -6.21 15.79
N ALA A 56 11.34 -6.82 15.99
CA ALA A 56 12.62 -6.12 15.90
C ALA A 56 12.86 -5.55 14.49
N LEU A 57 12.59 -6.33 13.44
CA LEU A 57 12.71 -5.88 12.04
C LEU A 57 11.78 -4.69 11.77
N LEU A 58 10.53 -4.75 12.21
CA LEU A 58 9.57 -3.67 12.04
C LEU A 58 10.06 -2.37 12.70
N VAL A 59 10.56 -2.44 13.93
CA VAL A 59 11.08 -1.27 14.67
C VAL A 59 12.30 -0.67 13.94
N ILE A 60 13.23 -1.51 13.49
CA ILE A 60 14.42 -1.06 12.76
C ILE A 60 14.01 -0.35 11.47
N LEU A 61 13.12 -0.96 10.67
CA LEU A 61 12.65 -0.37 9.43
C LEU A 61 11.84 0.92 9.68
N GLU A 62 11.03 0.99 10.73
CA GLU A 62 10.29 2.20 11.09
C GLU A 62 11.25 3.36 11.35
N LYS A 63 12.36 3.14 12.06
CA LYS A 63 13.39 4.17 12.28
C LYS A 63 14.09 4.60 11.01
N ILE A 64 14.41 3.66 10.12
CA ILE A 64 15.03 3.98 8.83
C ILE A 64 14.08 4.83 7.99
N PHE A 65 12.81 4.44 7.87
CA PHE A 65 11.83 5.19 7.08
C PHE A 65 11.45 6.53 7.72
N GLU A 66 11.44 6.64 9.05
CA GLU A 66 11.30 7.94 9.73
C GLU A 66 12.39 8.92 9.30
N VAL A 67 13.65 8.47 9.16
CA VAL A 67 14.74 9.34 8.70
C VAL A 67 14.61 9.63 7.20
N ILE A 68 14.49 8.59 6.37
CA ILE A 68 14.48 8.73 4.91
C ILE A 68 13.29 9.59 4.43
N LEU A 69 12.08 9.34 4.94
CA LEU A 69 10.88 10.05 4.49
C LEU A 69 10.83 11.50 4.97
N ASN A 70 11.61 11.86 5.99
CA ASN A 70 11.74 13.23 6.47
C ASN A 70 12.98 13.96 5.91
N LEU A 71 13.84 13.29 5.14
CA LEU A 71 14.94 13.93 4.44
C LEU A 71 14.37 15.02 3.51
N PRO A 72 14.90 16.26 3.50
CA PRO A 72 14.29 17.38 2.79
C PRO A 72 13.99 17.10 1.32
N THR A 73 14.94 16.47 0.61
CA THR A 73 14.78 16.12 -0.81
C THR A 73 13.65 15.12 -1.05
N VAL A 74 13.52 14.11 -0.18
CA VAL A 74 12.48 13.08 -0.30
C VAL A 74 11.12 13.67 0.06
N ASN A 75 11.03 14.36 1.19
CA ASN A 75 9.78 14.96 1.65
C ASN A 75 9.28 16.04 0.66
N ARG A 76 10.19 16.82 0.07
CA ARG A 76 9.85 17.78 -0.98
C ARG A 76 9.27 17.08 -2.19
N ARG A 77 9.95 16.06 -2.73
CA ARG A 77 9.43 15.29 -3.88
C ARG A 77 8.06 14.69 -3.60
N LEU A 78 7.87 14.10 -2.41
CA LEU A 78 6.57 13.56 -2.03
C LEU A 78 5.50 14.65 -1.94
N SER A 79 5.86 15.82 -1.42
CA SER A 79 4.94 16.97 -1.33
C SER A 79 4.61 17.54 -2.70
N ASP A 80 5.57 17.61 -3.61
CA ASP A 80 5.39 18.08 -4.99
C ASP A 80 4.46 17.13 -5.78
N VAL A 81 4.58 15.82 -5.56
CA VAL A 81 3.64 14.83 -6.14
C VAL A 81 2.25 15.03 -5.56
N LEU A 82 2.13 15.16 -4.24
CA LEU A 82 0.83 15.37 -3.59
C LEU A 82 0.17 16.68 -4.04
N SER A 83 0.92 17.77 -4.18
CA SER A 83 0.38 19.05 -4.65
C SER A 83 -0.12 18.96 -6.09
N LEU A 84 0.64 18.28 -6.96
CA LEU A 84 0.21 18.05 -8.34
C LEU A 84 -1.07 17.20 -8.40
N LEU A 85 -1.18 16.15 -7.59
CA LEU A 85 -2.39 15.34 -7.49
C LEU A 85 -3.57 16.11 -6.88
N SER A 86 -3.31 17.09 -6.00
CA SER A 86 -4.37 17.84 -5.31
C SER A 86 -4.93 18.98 -6.14
N SER A 87 -4.08 19.72 -6.85
CA SER A 87 -4.49 20.97 -7.51
C SER A 87 -3.92 21.16 -8.92
N GLY A 88 -3.02 20.28 -9.37
CA GLY A 88 -2.40 20.34 -10.69
C GLY A 88 -3.05 19.43 -11.72
N GLN A 89 -4.11 18.70 -11.34
CA GLN A 89 -4.79 17.78 -12.24
C GLN A 89 -5.67 18.54 -13.25
N PRO A 90 -5.74 18.08 -14.52
CA PRO A 90 -6.68 18.65 -15.48
C PRO A 90 -8.13 18.45 -14.99
N SER A 91 -9.05 19.27 -15.51
CA SER A 91 -10.48 19.12 -15.23
C SER A 91 -11.01 17.84 -15.89
N CYS A 92 -10.89 16.72 -15.19
CA CYS A 92 -11.47 15.44 -15.57
C CYS A 92 -12.43 14.94 -14.47
N PRO A 93 -13.44 14.13 -14.85
CA PRO A 93 -14.22 13.36 -13.90
C PRO A 93 -13.31 12.42 -13.08
N GLN A 94 -13.63 12.23 -11.81
CA GLN A 94 -12.83 11.43 -10.88
C GLN A 94 -13.69 10.36 -10.20
N LEU A 95 -13.16 9.14 -10.10
CA LEU A 95 -13.74 8.05 -9.33
C LEU A 95 -12.81 7.66 -8.18
N TYR A 96 -13.32 7.76 -6.95
CA TYR A 96 -12.65 7.29 -5.75
C TYR A 96 -13.26 5.97 -5.29
N ILE A 97 -12.44 4.92 -5.27
CA ILE A 97 -12.77 3.64 -4.64
C ILE A 97 -11.91 3.52 -3.39
N TYR A 98 -12.55 3.45 -2.22
CA TYR A 98 -11.87 3.42 -0.92
C TYR A 98 -12.65 2.59 0.10
N SER A 99 -12.13 2.46 1.32
CA SER A 99 -12.77 1.67 2.37
C SER A 99 -12.53 2.27 3.76
N SER A 100 -13.56 2.33 4.60
CA SER A 100 -13.42 2.71 6.02
C SER A 100 -12.56 1.73 6.83
N ALA A 101 -12.41 0.49 6.38
CA ALA A 101 -11.52 -0.50 7.00
C ALA A 101 -10.06 -0.41 6.53
N ASP A 102 -9.74 0.50 5.61
CA ASP A 102 -8.37 0.72 5.16
C ASP A 102 -7.51 1.31 6.30
N ARG A 103 -6.54 0.51 6.76
CA ARG A 103 -5.61 0.89 7.84
C ARG A 103 -4.38 1.66 7.34
N VAL A 104 -4.17 1.69 6.03
CA VAL A 104 -3.04 2.36 5.37
C VAL A 104 -3.44 3.78 4.99
N ILE A 105 -4.60 3.96 4.36
CA ILE A 105 -5.14 5.26 3.96
C ILE A 105 -6.48 5.47 4.68
N PRO A 106 -6.54 6.30 5.74
CA PRO A 106 -7.77 6.54 6.47
C PRO A 106 -8.88 7.12 5.57
N ALA A 107 -10.08 6.55 5.65
CA ALA A 107 -11.23 7.04 4.87
C ALA A 107 -11.49 8.54 5.06
N VAL A 108 -11.37 9.05 6.30
CA VAL A 108 -11.52 10.49 6.58
C VAL A 108 -10.58 11.38 5.77
N SER A 109 -9.36 10.90 5.45
CA SER A 109 -8.42 11.63 4.61
C SER A 109 -8.82 11.60 3.13
N VAL A 110 -9.36 10.47 2.67
CA VAL A 110 -9.91 10.33 1.32
C VAL A 110 -11.16 11.20 1.15
N GLU A 111 -12.07 11.18 2.12
CA GLU A 111 -13.29 11.97 2.14
C GLU A 111 -13.00 13.48 2.16
N SER A 112 -12.08 13.94 3.00
CA SER A 112 -11.62 15.33 2.99
C SER A 112 -11.04 15.71 1.62
N PHE A 113 -10.24 14.85 1.01
CA PHE A 113 -9.66 15.09 -0.30
C PHE A 113 -10.74 15.18 -1.39
N ILE A 114 -11.72 14.28 -1.37
CA ILE A 114 -12.88 14.29 -2.27
C ILE A 114 -13.63 15.63 -2.19
N GLU A 115 -13.84 16.16 -0.98
CA GLU A 115 -14.49 17.47 -0.81
C GLU A 115 -13.67 18.62 -1.38
N ASP A 116 -12.34 18.57 -1.25
CA ASP A 116 -11.45 19.56 -1.86
C ASP A 116 -11.53 19.49 -3.40
N GLN A 117 -11.58 18.29 -3.98
CA GLN A 117 -11.74 18.11 -5.42
C GLN A 117 -13.09 18.60 -5.93
N ARG A 118 -14.19 18.33 -5.21
CA ARG A 118 -15.51 18.87 -5.52
C ARG A 118 -15.52 20.39 -5.50
N ARG A 119 -14.88 20.99 -4.49
CA ARG A 119 -14.76 22.45 -4.38
C ARG A 119 -13.93 23.07 -5.50
N ALA A 120 -12.94 22.35 -5.99
CA ALA A 120 -12.14 22.74 -7.15
C ALA A 120 -12.90 22.59 -8.49
N GLY A 121 -14.15 22.10 -8.48
CA GLY A 121 -15.01 22.01 -9.65
C GLY A 121 -14.95 20.68 -10.40
N HIS A 122 -14.30 19.67 -9.82
CA HIS A 122 -14.27 18.33 -10.41
C HIS A 122 -15.61 17.61 -10.24
N GLU A 123 -16.02 16.86 -11.26
CA GLU A 123 -17.09 15.87 -11.13
C GLU A 123 -16.53 14.64 -10.39
N VAL A 124 -17.00 14.39 -9.16
CA VAL A 124 -16.43 13.35 -8.31
C VAL A 124 -17.46 12.30 -7.89
N ARG A 125 -17.24 11.05 -8.32
CA ARG A 125 -17.90 9.85 -7.82
C ARG A 125 -17.05 9.21 -6.72
N ALA A 126 -17.70 8.71 -5.67
CA ALA A 126 -17.04 8.10 -4.53
C ALA A 126 -17.77 6.81 -4.13
N CYS A 127 -17.02 5.74 -3.89
CA CYS A 127 -17.52 4.44 -3.45
C CYS A 127 -16.70 3.94 -2.26
N ASN A 128 -17.36 3.83 -1.10
CA ASN A 128 -16.78 3.31 0.12
C ASN A 128 -17.18 1.84 0.30
N PHE A 129 -16.20 0.94 0.31
CA PHE A 129 -16.36 -0.50 0.49
C PHE A 129 -16.50 -0.92 1.96
N VAL A 130 -16.29 0.01 2.90
CA VAL A 130 -16.49 -0.10 4.36
C VAL A 130 -15.61 -1.12 5.09
N PHE A 131 -15.50 -2.35 4.60
CA PHE A 131 -14.93 -3.51 5.30
C PHE A 131 -13.73 -4.15 4.60
N THR A 132 -13.35 -3.66 3.42
CA THR A 132 -12.26 -4.28 2.65
C THR A 132 -10.90 -3.69 3.04
N PRO A 133 -9.83 -4.51 3.07
CA PRO A 133 -8.49 -4.02 3.37
C PRO A 133 -7.88 -3.24 2.19
N HIS A 134 -6.79 -2.51 2.48
CA HIS A 134 -6.04 -1.73 1.49
C HIS A 134 -5.70 -2.58 0.26
N VAL A 135 -5.99 -2.06 -0.93
CA VAL A 135 -5.70 -2.68 -2.25
C VAL A 135 -6.42 -4.01 -2.53
N ASP A 136 -7.41 -4.40 -1.71
CA ASP A 136 -8.07 -5.71 -1.84
C ASP A 136 -9.56 -5.63 -2.20
N HIS A 137 -10.04 -4.44 -2.55
CA HIS A 137 -11.46 -4.17 -2.83
C HIS A 137 -12.03 -5.12 -3.89
N PHE A 138 -11.33 -5.29 -5.01
CA PHE A 138 -11.75 -6.20 -6.09
C PHE A 138 -11.77 -7.67 -5.67
N ARG A 139 -10.84 -8.12 -4.82
CA ARG A 139 -10.82 -9.52 -4.37
C ARG A 139 -12.00 -9.84 -3.45
N ASN A 140 -12.44 -8.87 -2.66
CA ASN A 140 -13.52 -9.04 -1.70
C ASN A 140 -14.91 -8.89 -2.34
N ASP A 141 -15.07 -7.91 -3.23
CA ASP A 141 -16.32 -7.72 -3.98
C ASP A 141 -16.03 -7.33 -5.44
N PRO A 142 -15.75 -8.32 -6.30
CA PRO A 142 -15.42 -8.07 -7.70
C PRO A 142 -16.61 -7.50 -8.46
N LYS A 143 -17.85 -7.84 -8.08
CA LYS A 143 -19.05 -7.35 -8.75
C LYS A 143 -19.20 -5.86 -8.54
N LEU A 144 -19.20 -5.40 -7.28
CA LEU A 144 -19.34 -3.98 -6.96
C LEU A 144 -18.20 -3.18 -7.59
N TYR A 145 -16.96 -3.66 -7.46
CA TYR A 145 -15.79 -2.98 -8.03
C TYR A 145 -15.91 -2.81 -9.55
N SER A 146 -16.19 -3.90 -10.27
CA SER A 146 -16.34 -3.85 -11.72
C SER A 146 -17.52 -2.98 -12.14
N THR A 147 -18.67 -3.04 -11.46
CA THR A 147 -19.82 -2.18 -11.78
C THR A 147 -19.48 -0.70 -11.63
N GLN A 148 -18.87 -0.28 -10.52
CA GLN A 148 -18.49 1.12 -10.30
C GLN A 148 -17.51 1.62 -11.37
N LEU A 149 -16.53 0.80 -11.71
CA LEU A 149 -15.51 1.13 -12.70
C LEU A 149 -16.09 1.20 -14.12
N SER A 150 -16.81 0.16 -14.55
CA SER A 150 -17.41 0.11 -15.89
C SER A 150 -18.38 1.25 -16.11
N GLN A 151 -19.26 1.53 -15.14
CA GLN A 151 -20.22 2.64 -15.26
C GLN A 151 -19.52 3.99 -15.40
N PHE A 152 -18.47 4.23 -14.60
CA PHE A 152 -17.71 5.47 -14.68
C PHE A 152 -17.03 5.64 -16.05
N LEU A 153 -16.44 4.57 -16.59
CA LEU A 153 -15.79 4.59 -17.91
C LEU A 153 -16.80 4.79 -19.05
N ASP A 154 -17.95 4.13 -18.98
CA ASP A 154 -19.02 4.25 -19.97
C ASP A 154 -19.51 5.71 -20.06
N GLU A 155 -19.73 6.35 -18.92
CA GLU A 155 -20.27 7.71 -18.83
C GLU A 155 -19.26 8.80 -19.20
N ASN A 156 -17.98 8.63 -18.84
CA ASN A 156 -17.00 9.73 -18.91
C ASN A 156 -15.97 9.57 -20.03
N VAL A 157 -15.69 8.34 -20.45
CA VAL A 157 -14.69 8.05 -21.49
C VAL A 157 -15.39 7.69 -22.79
N LEU A 158 -16.29 6.71 -22.75
CA LEU A 158 -16.88 6.14 -23.96
C LEU A 158 -18.03 6.98 -24.53
N ALA A 159 -18.79 7.68 -23.68
CA ALA A 159 -19.83 8.60 -24.14
C ALA A 159 -19.26 9.86 -24.81
N CYS A 160 -18.09 10.36 -24.37
CA CYS A 160 -17.39 11.48 -25.00
C CYS A 160 -16.91 11.13 -26.42
N CYS A 161 -16.46 9.90 -26.67
CA CYS A 161 -16.05 9.44 -28.00
C CYS A 161 -17.21 9.32 -29.00
N LYS A 162 -18.46 9.27 -28.54
CA LYS A 162 -19.66 9.20 -29.41
C LYS A 162 -20.25 10.58 -29.73
N ARG A 163 -19.78 11.64 -29.08
CA ARG A 163 -20.20 13.03 -29.31
C ARG A 163 -19.18 13.85 -30.12
N ALA A 164 -18.08 13.23 -30.54
CA ALA A 164 -17.05 13.81 -31.40
C ALA A 164 -17.25 13.39 -32.85
#